data_AF-A0A933JCP2-F1
#
_entry.id   AF-A0A933JCP2-F1
#
_cell.length_a   1.000
_cell.length_b   1.000
_cell.length_c   1.000
_cell.angle_alpha   90.00
_cell.angle_beta   90.00
_cell.angle_gamma   90.00
#
_symmetry.space_group_name_H-M   'P 1'
#
loop_
_entity.id
_entity.type
_entity.pdbx_description
1 polymer ?
#
loop_
_entity_poly.entity_id
_entity_poly.type
_entity_poly.pdbx_seq_one_letter_code
_entity_poly.pdbx_strand_id
1 'polypeptide(L)'
;MNKHTKHALLLLEQENYPLAEKEARTGAAESPRNPMCRAVYGHALGYMEKYKEAEEEAMAAIRLGPGTGYGEAVLSGVFARQNRMDEAQSTIEKANRLKPGNAGVLSAMAGVHAAKEDWETTLKNAEKALRKGTGGKEAWHFQALALRKLGRLKEATQAVISLLARDPNDAYALANYGWLHLENGDYEKALGCFHEALRLEPELDIAQEGLAALLNRSFWGRLAVRCLSLTRKSRTVSRLLCRLASSRFIRNISGGVTPASG
;
A
#
# COMPACT_ATOMS: atom_id res chain seq x y z
N MET A 1 -2.03 20.91 -14.65
CA MET A 1 -1.82 19.46 -14.77
C MET A 1 -2.74 18.94 -15.86
N ASN A 2 -2.21 18.22 -16.84
CA ASN A 2 -3.00 17.67 -17.96
C ASN A 2 -3.77 16.40 -17.56
N LYS A 3 -4.60 15.90 -18.48
CA LYS A 3 -5.42 14.70 -18.28
C LYS A 3 -4.57 13.45 -18.00
N HIS A 4 -3.43 13.32 -18.67
CA HIS A 4 -2.53 12.19 -18.54
C HIS A 4 -1.90 12.13 -17.15
N THR A 5 -1.43 13.25 -16.61
CA THR A 5 -0.88 13.28 -15.25
C THR A 5 -1.97 13.03 -14.17
N LYS A 6 -3.20 13.50 -14.38
CA LYS A 6 -4.33 13.16 -13.49
C LYS A 6 -4.61 11.67 -13.51
N HIS A 7 -4.66 11.08 -14.69
CA HIS A 7 -4.89 9.65 -14.86
C HIS A 7 -3.75 8.82 -14.26
N ALA A 8 -2.49 9.24 -14.45
CA ALA A 8 -1.33 8.60 -13.84
C ALA A 8 -1.38 8.61 -12.30
N LEU A 9 -1.83 9.71 -11.67
CA LEU A 9 -2.02 9.74 -10.22
C LEU A 9 -3.04 8.71 -9.74
N LEU A 10 -4.17 8.58 -10.44
CA LEU A 10 -5.18 7.56 -10.12
C LEU A 10 -4.62 6.15 -10.28
N LEU A 11 -3.80 5.92 -11.31
CA LEU A 11 -3.15 4.63 -11.53
C LEU A 11 -2.09 4.31 -10.47
N LEU A 12 -1.37 5.33 -9.98
CA LEU A 12 -0.47 5.19 -8.83
C LEU A 12 -1.23 4.83 -7.55
N GLU A 13 -2.40 5.43 -7.33
CA GLU A 13 -3.30 5.09 -6.22
C GLU A 13 -3.92 3.69 -6.33
N GLN A 14 -3.84 3.06 -7.50
CA GLN A 14 -4.29 1.69 -7.79
C GLN A 14 -3.10 0.72 -7.90
N GLU A 15 -1.89 1.18 -7.61
CA GLU A 15 -0.63 0.42 -7.74
C GLU A 15 -0.35 -0.14 -9.15
N ASN A 16 -1.03 0.36 -10.18
CA ASN A 16 -0.79 -0.02 -11.57
C ASN A 16 0.39 0.78 -12.14
N TYR A 17 1.58 0.50 -11.63
CA TYR A 17 2.81 1.23 -11.97
C TYR A 17 3.17 1.21 -13.47
N PRO A 18 3.01 0.09 -14.21
CA PRO A 18 3.33 0.06 -15.64
C PRO A 18 2.44 1.00 -16.48
N LEU A 19 1.14 1.05 -16.20
CA LEU A 19 0.23 1.95 -16.90
C LEU A 19 0.41 3.39 -16.41
N ALA A 20 0.65 3.58 -15.11
CA ALA A 20 0.96 4.88 -14.53
C ALA A 20 2.21 5.51 -15.18
N GLU A 21 3.28 4.73 -15.40
CA GLU A 21 4.50 5.20 -16.07
C GLU A 21 4.18 5.71 -17.48
N LYS A 22 3.42 4.94 -18.26
CA LYS A 22 3.08 5.29 -19.64
C LYS A 22 2.28 6.59 -19.72
N GLU A 23 1.28 6.74 -18.85
CA GLU A 23 0.46 7.95 -18.78
C GLU A 23 1.28 9.13 -18.24
N ALA A 24 2.07 8.94 -17.20
CA ALA A 24 2.89 9.99 -16.60
C ALA A 24 3.97 10.49 -17.58
N ARG A 25 4.59 9.59 -18.35
CA ARG A 25 5.55 9.93 -19.40
C ARG A 25 4.93 10.83 -20.46
N THR A 26 3.73 10.46 -20.92
CA THR A 26 2.95 11.27 -21.88
C THR A 26 2.60 12.63 -21.26
N GLY A 27 2.17 12.63 -20.00
CA GLY A 27 1.86 13.85 -19.25
C GLY A 27 3.04 14.80 -19.11
N ALA A 28 4.24 14.28 -18.83
CA ALA A 28 5.48 15.03 -18.76
C ALA A 28 5.93 15.54 -20.13
N ALA A 29 5.76 14.77 -21.21
CA ALA A 29 6.11 15.18 -22.57
C ALA A 29 5.22 16.32 -23.11
N GLU A 30 3.91 16.29 -22.82
CA GLU A 30 2.99 17.37 -23.19
C GLU A 30 3.22 18.66 -22.40
N SER A 31 3.76 18.56 -21.19
CA SER A 31 3.98 19.72 -20.30
C SER A 31 5.37 19.66 -19.64
N PRO A 32 6.48 19.79 -20.40
CA PRO A 32 7.83 19.53 -19.87
C PRO A 32 8.28 20.50 -18.78
N ARG A 33 7.68 21.69 -18.74
CA ARG A 33 7.97 22.75 -17.76
C ARG A 33 7.04 22.69 -16.53
N ASN A 34 6.13 21.73 -16.44
CA ASN A 34 5.23 21.60 -15.30
C ASN A 34 5.86 20.69 -14.22
N PRO A 35 6.18 21.22 -13.01
CA PRO A 35 6.87 20.44 -11.98
C PRO A 35 6.07 19.23 -11.51
N MET A 36 4.74 19.34 -11.42
CA MET A 36 3.89 18.21 -11.01
C MET A 36 3.92 17.07 -12.03
N CYS A 37 3.95 17.37 -13.33
CA CYS A 37 3.97 16.32 -14.37
C CYS A 37 5.28 15.53 -14.32
N ARG A 38 6.41 16.23 -14.12
CA ARG A 38 7.73 15.59 -13.94
C ARG A 38 7.78 14.77 -12.64
N ALA A 39 7.26 15.31 -11.53
CA ALA A 39 7.26 14.60 -10.25
C ALA A 39 6.41 13.32 -10.27
N VAL A 40 5.22 13.36 -10.89
CA VAL A 40 4.37 12.15 -11.04
C VAL A 40 5.05 11.10 -11.91
N TYR A 41 5.76 11.52 -12.95
CA TYR A 41 6.56 10.60 -13.77
C TYR A 41 7.71 9.97 -12.98
N GLY A 42 8.47 10.79 -12.24
CA GLY A 42 9.49 10.28 -11.31
C GLY A 42 8.92 9.33 -10.26
N HIS A 43 7.69 9.58 -9.78
CA HIS A 43 7.02 8.72 -8.81
C HIS A 43 6.73 7.33 -9.38
N ALA A 44 6.16 7.25 -10.59
CA ALA A 44 5.91 5.99 -11.28
C ALA A 44 7.20 5.22 -11.56
N LEU A 45 8.25 5.91 -12.01
CA LEU A 45 9.58 5.31 -12.23
C LEU A 45 10.16 4.74 -10.93
N GLY A 46 9.97 5.43 -9.81
CA GLY A 46 10.43 4.99 -8.49
C GLY A 46 9.78 3.69 -8.03
N TYR A 47 8.49 3.49 -8.28
CA TYR A 47 7.81 2.22 -8.01
C TYR A 47 8.22 1.11 -8.97
N MET A 48 8.63 1.44 -10.19
CA MET A 48 9.21 0.50 -11.15
C MET A 48 10.71 0.21 -10.91
N GLU A 49 11.26 0.65 -9.79
CA GLU A 49 12.69 0.50 -9.43
C GLU A 49 13.68 1.14 -10.43
N LYS A 50 13.19 2.04 -11.29
CA LYS A 50 14.01 2.80 -12.24
C LYS A 50 14.60 4.03 -11.56
N TYR A 51 15.41 3.79 -10.53
CA TYR A 51 15.81 4.80 -9.55
C TYR A 51 16.56 6.00 -10.15
N LYS A 52 17.46 5.77 -11.11
CA LYS A 52 18.22 6.85 -11.75
C LYS A 52 17.31 7.83 -12.50
N GLU A 53 16.40 7.30 -13.30
CA GLU A 53 15.43 8.09 -14.07
C GLU A 53 14.44 8.80 -13.13
N ALA A 54 14.01 8.11 -12.06
CA ALA A 54 13.14 8.69 -11.03
C ALA A 54 13.79 9.88 -10.33
N GLU A 55 15.07 9.78 -9.97
CA GLU A 55 15.84 10.87 -9.36
C GLU A 55 15.97 12.08 -10.30
N GLU A 56 16.28 11.85 -11.58
CA GLU A 56 16.41 12.92 -12.57
C GLU A 56 15.11 13.70 -12.74
N GLU A 57 13.97 13.00 -12.85
CA GLU A 57 12.65 13.61 -13.01
C GLU A 57 12.19 14.33 -11.73
N ALA A 58 12.46 13.76 -10.55
CA ALA A 58 12.17 14.42 -9.28
C ALA A 58 13.03 15.68 -9.07
N MET A 59 14.32 15.63 -9.39
CA MET A 59 15.20 16.81 -9.37
C MET A 59 14.79 17.85 -10.41
N ALA A 60 14.33 17.45 -11.59
CA ALA A 60 13.76 18.36 -12.58
C ALA A 60 12.50 19.05 -12.04
N ALA A 61 11.61 18.30 -11.37
CA ALA A 61 10.42 18.88 -10.73
C ALA A 61 10.78 19.92 -9.67
N ILE A 62 11.76 19.63 -8.81
CA ILE A 62 12.23 20.57 -7.77
C ILE A 62 12.82 21.84 -8.41
N ARG A 63 13.60 21.72 -9.50
CA ARG A 63 14.15 22.88 -10.23
C ARG A 63 13.06 23.75 -10.86
N LEU A 64 12.00 23.14 -11.41
CA LEU A 64 10.90 23.83 -12.08
C LEU A 64 9.89 24.45 -11.10
N GLY A 65 9.81 23.94 -9.88
CA GLY A 65 8.85 24.39 -8.87
C GLY A 65 9.36 24.16 -7.45
N PRO A 66 10.38 24.92 -7.00
CA PRO A 66 10.95 24.75 -5.66
C PRO A 66 9.90 25.05 -4.58
N GLY A 67 9.89 24.26 -3.51
CA GLY A 67 8.99 24.47 -2.36
C GLY A 67 7.54 24.02 -2.58
N THR A 68 7.25 23.36 -3.71
CA THR A 68 5.96 22.66 -3.92
C THR A 68 5.82 21.46 -2.98
N GLY A 69 6.92 20.85 -2.55
CA GLY A 69 6.98 19.75 -1.59
C GLY A 69 6.77 18.37 -2.22
N TYR A 70 6.06 18.30 -3.37
CA TYR A 70 5.77 17.03 -4.03
C TYR A 70 7.00 16.43 -4.72
N GLY A 71 7.82 17.25 -5.39
CA GLY A 71 9.08 16.77 -5.98
C GLY A 71 10.06 16.27 -4.93
N GLU A 72 10.17 16.97 -3.80
CA GLU A 72 10.99 16.56 -2.65
C GLU A 72 10.45 15.30 -1.97
N ALA A 73 9.13 15.15 -1.87
CA ALA A 73 8.48 13.93 -1.39
C ALA A 73 8.84 12.72 -2.25
N VAL A 74 8.70 12.84 -3.58
CA VAL A 74 9.08 11.77 -4.53
C VAL A 74 10.57 11.46 -4.41
N LEU A 75 11.44 12.46 -4.42
CA LEU A 75 12.89 12.25 -4.31
C LEU A 75 13.26 11.54 -3.00
N SER A 76 12.67 11.94 -1.87
CA SER A 76 12.91 11.29 -0.58
C SER A 76 12.45 9.82 -0.56
N GLY A 77 11.31 9.52 -1.19
CA GLY A 77 10.80 8.17 -1.33
C GLY A 77 11.67 7.28 -2.24
N VAL A 78 12.28 7.87 -3.28
CA VAL A 78 13.24 7.20 -4.16
C VAL A 78 14.55 6.89 -3.43
N PHE A 79 15.07 7.83 -2.63
CA PHE A 79 16.23 7.58 -1.78
C PHE A 79 15.96 6.50 -0.72
N ALA A 80 14.79 6.53 -0.08
CA ALA A 80 14.42 5.52 0.92
C ALA A 80 14.39 4.10 0.33
N ARG A 81 13.84 3.91 -0.88
CA ARG A 81 13.82 2.62 -1.59
C ARG A 81 15.23 2.10 -1.95
N GLN A 82 16.18 3.00 -2.15
CA GLN A 82 17.59 2.66 -2.37
C GLN A 82 18.39 2.49 -1.07
N ASN A 83 17.74 2.49 0.09
CA ASN A 83 18.37 2.46 1.41
C ASN A 83 19.30 3.66 1.68
N ARG A 84 19.13 4.77 0.94
CA ARG A 84 19.88 6.04 1.08
C ARG A 84 19.19 6.93 2.12
N MET A 85 19.17 6.45 3.36
CA MET A 85 18.31 6.97 4.43
C MET A 85 18.64 8.38 4.93
N ASP A 86 19.92 8.77 4.85
CA ASP A 86 20.36 10.11 5.26
C ASP A 86 19.94 11.18 4.24
N GLU A 87 20.02 10.84 2.95
CA GLU A 87 19.61 11.72 1.86
C GLU A 87 18.08 11.86 1.82
N ALA A 88 17.35 10.76 2.05
CA ALA A 88 15.89 10.78 2.19
C ALA A 88 15.45 11.74 3.30
N GLN A 89 16.05 11.61 4.49
CA GLN A 89 15.74 12.47 5.64
C GLN A 89 16.12 13.93 5.36
N SER A 90 17.34 14.19 4.88
CA SER A 90 17.81 15.55 4.59
C SER A 90 16.90 16.25 3.57
N THR A 91 16.47 15.55 2.53
CA THR A 91 15.60 16.07 1.47
C THR A 91 14.23 16.46 2.03
N ILE A 92 13.59 15.56 2.78
CA ILE A 92 12.23 15.80 3.25
C ILE A 92 12.18 16.83 4.40
N GLU A 93 13.21 16.88 5.24
CA GLU A 93 13.32 17.92 6.28
C GLU A 93 13.50 19.31 5.66
N LYS A 94 14.30 19.44 4.59
CA LYS A 94 14.41 20.70 3.85
C LYS A 94 13.05 21.12 3.30
N ALA A 95 12.31 20.20 2.69
CA ALA A 95 10.97 20.47 2.17
C ALA A 95 10.01 20.94 3.27
N ASN A 96 10.02 20.28 4.43
CA ASN A 96 9.19 20.65 5.58
C ASN A 96 9.60 22.00 6.20
N ARG A 97 10.90 22.35 6.19
CA ARG A 97 11.36 23.69 6.61
C ARG A 97 10.85 24.79 5.68
N LEU A 98 10.82 24.53 4.37
CA LEU A 98 10.33 25.51 3.38
C LEU A 98 8.82 25.72 3.47
N LYS A 99 8.05 24.63 3.66
CA LYS A 99 6.59 24.71 3.78
C LYS A 99 6.08 23.80 4.89
N PRO A 100 6.13 24.27 6.15
CA PRO A 100 5.66 23.50 7.28
C PRO A 100 4.18 23.15 7.13
N GLY A 101 3.83 21.88 7.37
CA GLY A 101 2.43 21.44 7.37
C GLY A 101 1.85 21.14 5.98
N ASN A 102 2.68 21.05 4.93
CA ASN A 102 2.27 20.45 3.67
C ASN A 102 1.97 18.96 3.89
N ALA A 103 0.75 18.51 3.57
CA ALA A 103 0.32 17.15 3.88
C ALA A 103 1.11 16.09 3.10
N GLY A 104 1.42 16.31 1.82
CA GLY A 104 2.22 15.37 1.03
C GLY A 104 3.64 15.23 1.58
N VAL A 105 4.24 16.33 2.03
CA VAL A 105 5.55 16.31 2.71
C VAL A 105 5.45 15.54 4.03
N LEU A 106 4.41 15.77 4.83
CA LEU A 106 4.20 15.06 6.09
C LEU A 106 3.96 13.55 5.88
N SER A 107 3.23 13.15 4.84
CA SER A 107 3.04 11.75 4.46
C SER A 107 4.37 11.09 4.04
N ALA A 108 5.17 11.78 3.22
CA ALA A 108 6.49 11.29 2.85
C ALA A 108 7.46 11.21 4.04
N MET A 109 7.41 12.18 4.97
CA MET A 109 8.14 12.07 6.24
C MET A 109 7.72 10.81 7.00
N ALA A 110 6.42 10.53 7.11
CA ALA A 110 5.94 9.30 7.75
C ALA A 110 6.55 8.05 7.08
N GLY A 111 6.60 8.00 5.74
CA GLY A 111 7.25 6.91 5.02
C GLY A 111 8.76 6.77 5.29
N VAL A 112 9.49 7.89 5.33
CA VAL A 112 10.93 7.88 5.66
C VAL A 112 11.17 7.39 7.08
N HIS A 113 10.37 7.82 8.06
CA HIS A 113 10.47 7.35 9.45
C HIS A 113 10.02 5.88 9.59
N ALA A 114 9.02 5.44 8.83
CA ALA A 114 8.56 4.05 8.82
C ALA A 114 9.65 3.11 8.32
N ALA A 115 10.39 3.51 7.29
CA ALA A 115 11.53 2.76 6.79
C ALA A 115 12.70 2.71 7.79
N LYS A 116 12.77 3.64 8.75
CA LYS A 116 13.73 3.62 9.88
C LYS A 116 13.18 2.89 11.12
N GLU A 117 11.98 2.34 11.03
CA GLU A 117 11.25 1.73 12.14
C GLU A 117 10.97 2.68 13.33
N ASP A 118 10.97 3.99 13.09
CA ASP A 118 10.59 5.01 14.07
C ASP A 118 9.07 5.19 14.04
N TRP A 119 8.36 4.25 14.66
CA TRP A 119 6.91 4.13 14.57
C TRP A 119 6.17 5.26 15.27
N GLU A 120 6.68 5.78 16.38
CA GLU A 120 6.12 6.95 17.06
C GLU A 120 6.14 8.20 16.17
N THR A 121 7.27 8.47 15.51
CA THR A 121 7.37 9.64 14.63
C THR A 121 6.60 9.43 13.33
N THR A 122 6.55 8.19 12.83
CA THR A 122 5.69 7.79 11.71
C THR A 122 4.24 8.14 12.00
N LEU A 123 3.72 7.67 13.15
CA LEU A 123 2.34 7.93 13.57
C LEU A 123 2.05 9.43 13.69
N LYS A 124 2.95 10.18 14.35
CA LYS A 124 2.80 11.61 14.55
C LYS A 124 2.72 12.38 13.22
N ASN A 125 3.56 12.02 12.25
CA ASN A 125 3.57 12.68 10.94
C ASN A 125 2.35 12.28 10.09
N ALA A 126 1.97 11.00 10.10
CA ALA A 126 0.77 10.52 9.42
C ALA A 126 -0.50 11.23 9.93
N GLU A 127 -0.70 11.31 11.25
CA GLU A 127 -1.84 12.03 11.83
C GLU A 127 -1.84 13.53 11.50
N LYS A 128 -0.65 14.16 11.47
CA LYS A 128 -0.53 15.56 11.05
C LYS A 128 -0.95 15.73 9.59
N ALA A 129 -0.53 14.82 8.71
CA ALA A 129 -0.91 14.85 7.30
C ALA A 129 -2.43 14.73 7.13
N LEU A 130 -3.05 13.80 7.86
CA LEU A 130 -4.50 13.57 7.84
C LEU A 130 -5.30 14.77 8.37
N ARG A 131 -4.85 15.40 9.47
CA ARG A 131 -5.47 16.64 9.99
C ARG A 131 -5.42 17.81 9.00
N LYS A 132 -4.48 17.79 8.06
CA LYS A 132 -4.35 18.82 7.00
C LYS A 132 -5.23 18.52 5.76
N GLY A 133 -6.03 17.46 5.80
CA GLY A 133 -7.10 17.19 4.83
C GLY A 133 -6.64 16.74 3.44
N THR A 134 -5.34 16.47 3.25
CA THR A 134 -4.75 16.14 1.93
C THR A 134 -3.70 15.03 2.00
N GLY A 135 -3.66 14.25 3.09
CA GLY A 135 -2.63 13.22 3.33
C GLY A 135 -2.63 12.00 2.40
N GLY A 136 -3.59 11.90 1.48
CA GLY A 136 -3.71 10.76 0.55
C GLY A 136 -4.00 9.43 1.23
N LYS A 137 -4.05 8.35 0.43
CA LYS A 137 -4.16 6.96 0.94
C LYS A 137 -2.90 6.59 1.75
N GLU A 138 -1.75 7.18 1.42
CA GLU A 138 -0.45 6.92 2.02
C GLU A 138 -0.39 7.32 3.50
N ALA A 139 -0.99 8.46 3.91
CA ALA A 139 -1.01 8.82 5.32
C ALA A 139 -1.84 7.84 6.16
N TRP A 140 -2.97 7.36 5.63
CA TRP A 140 -3.77 6.33 6.29
C TRP A 140 -3.00 5.02 6.41
N HIS A 141 -2.32 4.61 5.34
CA HIS A 141 -1.43 3.45 5.34
C HIS A 141 -0.36 3.55 6.43
N PHE A 142 0.40 4.65 6.49
CA PHE A 142 1.44 4.81 7.51
C PHE A 142 0.89 4.93 8.92
N GLN A 143 -0.29 5.52 9.12
CA GLN A 143 -0.96 5.53 10.42
C GLN A 143 -1.31 4.11 10.88
N ALA A 144 -1.96 3.32 10.01
CA ALA A 144 -2.35 1.94 10.31
C ALA A 144 -1.12 1.06 10.58
N LEU A 145 -0.09 1.18 9.74
CA LEU A 145 1.17 0.46 9.91
C LEU A 145 1.85 0.79 11.24
N ALA A 146 1.97 2.07 11.57
CA ALA A 146 2.60 2.51 12.83
C ALA A 146 1.81 2.04 14.05
N LEU A 147 0.48 2.18 14.06
CA LEU A 147 -0.35 1.71 15.18
C LEU A 147 -0.23 0.19 15.37
N ARG A 148 -0.14 -0.57 14.29
CA ARG A 148 0.09 -2.02 14.35
C ARG A 148 1.46 -2.35 14.96
N LYS A 149 2.52 -1.69 14.50
CA LYS A 149 3.89 -1.90 14.99
C LYS A 149 4.09 -1.48 16.45
N LEU A 150 3.33 -0.49 16.90
CA LEU A 150 3.27 -0.05 18.30
C LEU A 150 2.36 -0.92 19.19
N GLY A 151 1.69 -1.94 18.64
CA GLY A 151 0.74 -2.77 19.39
C GLY A 151 -0.57 -2.06 19.77
N ARG A 152 -0.83 -0.87 19.24
CA ARG A 152 -2.03 -0.05 19.50
C ARG A 152 -3.21 -0.49 18.63
N LEU A 153 -3.50 -1.81 18.64
CA LEU A 153 -4.45 -2.46 17.72
C LEU A 153 -5.89 -1.93 17.85
N LYS A 154 -6.33 -1.55 19.05
CA LYS A 154 -7.65 -0.96 19.28
C LYS A 154 -7.83 0.37 18.53
N GLU A 155 -6.80 1.22 18.59
CA GLU A 155 -6.82 2.52 17.92
C GLU A 155 -6.75 2.38 16.40
N ALA A 156 -5.92 1.44 15.92
CA ALA A 156 -5.87 1.11 14.50
C ALA A 156 -7.22 0.62 13.99
N THR A 157 -7.88 -0.25 14.77
CA THR A 157 -9.20 -0.79 14.44
C THR A 157 -10.24 0.34 14.35
N GLN A 158 -10.25 1.27 15.31
CA GLN A 158 -11.19 2.38 15.29
C GLN A 158 -10.95 3.32 14.10
N ALA A 159 -9.69 3.59 13.76
CA ALA A 159 -9.31 4.40 12.62
C ALA A 159 -9.77 3.77 11.30
N VAL A 160 -9.50 2.48 11.11
CA VAL A 160 -9.89 1.74 9.90
C VAL A 160 -11.42 1.62 9.78
N ILE A 161 -12.15 1.36 10.87
CA ILE A 161 -13.63 1.35 10.85
C ILE A 161 -14.18 2.71 10.42
N SER A 162 -13.57 3.80 10.89
CA SER A 162 -14.00 5.16 10.54
C SER A 162 -13.71 5.49 9.07
N LEU A 163 -12.67 4.90 8.49
CA LEU A 163 -12.36 5.01 7.06
C LEU A 163 -13.36 4.20 6.22
N LEU A 164 -13.60 2.95 6.58
CA LEU A 164 -14.59 2.07 5.92
C LEU A 164 -16.03 2.59 6.04
N ALA A 165 -16.34 3.34 7.09
CA ALA A 165 -17.64 4.00 7.22
C ALA A 165 -17.84 5.14 6.21
N ARG A 166 -16.74 5.74 5.70
CA ARG A 166 -16.78 6.78 4.67
C ARG A 166 -16.78 6.17 3.27
N ASP A 167 -15.92 5.18 3.06
CA ASP A 167 -15.87 4.39 1.83
C ASP A 167 -15.76 2.89 2.16
N PRO A 168 -16.88 2.16 2.10
CA PRO A 168 -16.90 0.72 2.35
C PRO A 168 -16.07 -0.08 1.35
N ASN A 169 -15.78 0.48 0.17
CA ASN A 169 -15.04 -0.18 -0.91
C ASN A 169 -13.60 0.32 -1.04
N ASP A 170 -13.06 0.98 -0.01
CA ASP A 170 -11.64 1.33 0.02
C ASP A 170 -10.81 0.05 0.23
N ALA A 171 -10.18 -0.42 -0.85
CA ALA A 171 -9.36 -1.63 -0.84
C ALA A 171 -8.19 -1.55 0.16
N TYR A 172 -7.58 -0.37 0.35
CA TYR A 172 -6.51 -0.16 1.33
C TYR A 172 -7.05 -0.23 2.77
N ALA A 173 -8.21 0.36 3.03
CA ALA A 173 -8.84 0.27 4.34
C ALA A 173 -9.19 -1.18 4.69
N LEU A 174 -9.74 -1.94 3.73
CA LEU A 174 -10.03 -3.37 3.87
C LEU A 174 -8.76 -4.20 4.11
N ALA A 175 -7.69 -3.96 3.34
CA ALA A 175 -6.42 -4.65 3.53
C ALA A 175 -5.82 -4.37 4.93
N ASN A 176 -5.83 -3.12 5.38
CA ASN A 176 -5.40 -2.77 6.74
C ASN A 176 -6.28 -3.43 7.81
N TYR A 177 -7.59 -3.53 7.58
CA TYR A 177 -8.49 -4.24 8.50
C TYR A 177 -8.14 -5.74 8.58
N GLY A 178 -7.83 -6.36 7.44
CA GLY A 178 -7.36 -7.74 7.37
C GLY A 178 -6.09 -7.97 8.17
N TRP A 179 -5.13 -7.06 8.08
CA TRP A 179 -3.91 -7.10 8.90
C TRP A 179 -4.20 -7.02 10.39
N LEU A 180 -5.14 -6.18 10.82
CA LEU A 180 -5.51 -6.08 12.23
C LEU A 180 -6.17 -7.37 12.75
N HIS A 181 -7.06 -7.98 11.96
CA HIS A 181 -7.63 -9.30 12.29
C HIS A 181 -6.55 -10.39 12.34
N LEU A 182 -5.58 -10.33 11.42
CA LEU A 182 -4.48 -11.30 11.39
C LEU A 182 -3.60 -11.21 12.66
N GLU A 183 -3.30 -10.01 13.15
CA GLU A 183 -2.57 -9.83 14.41
C GLU A 183 -3.42 -10.21 15.63
N ASN A 184 -4.74 -10.06 15.56
CA ASN A 184 -5.66 -10.50 16.62
C ASN A 184 -5.90 -12.03 16.62
N GLY A 185 -5.42 -12.75 15.60
CA GLY A 185 -5.63 -14.20 15.44
C GLY A 185 -6.95 -14.59 14.77
N ASP A 186 -7.74 -13.62 14.31
CA ASP A 186 -9.02 -13.82 13.63
C ASP A 186 -8.81 -14.16 12.14
N TYR A 187 -8.22 -15.33 11.87
CA TYR A 187 -7.78 -15.73 10.53
C TYR A 187 -8.88 -15.74 9.47
N GLU A 188 -10.11 -16.11 9.82
CA GLU A 188 -11.25 -16.12 8.88
C GLU A 188 -11.65 -14.71 8.44
N LYS A 189 -11.71 -13.77 9.39
CA LYS A 189 -12.02 -12.37 9.10
C LYS A 189 -10.90 -11.71 8.30
N ALA A 190 -9.64 -12.00 8.67
CA ALA A 190 -8.47 -11.56 7.92
C ALA A 190 -8.54 -12.02 6.46
N LEU A 191 -8.86 -13.30 6.22
CA LEU A 191 -9.02 -13.87 4.88
C LEU A 191 -10.09 -13.14 4.07
N GLY A 192 -11.27 -12.92 4.65
CA GLY A 192 -12.37 -12.20 4.00
C GLY A 192 -11.98 -10.78 3.60
N CYS A 193 -11.30 -10.07 4.51
CA CYS A 193 -10.84 -8.70 4.25
C CYS A 193 -9.81 -8.64 3.11
N PHE A 194 -8.80 -9.52 3.12
CA PHE A 194 -7.80 -9.57 2.06
C PHE A 194 -8.41 -9.97 0.71
N HIS A 195 -9.34 -10.93 0.70
CA HIS A 195 -10.03 -11.30 -0.54
C HIS A 195 -10.87 -10.17 -1.11
N GLU A 196 -11.61 -9.44 -0.28
CA GLU A 196 -12.43 -8.34 -0.75
C GLU A 196 -11.57 -7.17 -1.26
N ALA A 197 -10.46 -6.87 -0.57
CA ALA A 197 -9.47 -5.91 -1.03
C ALA A 197 -8.92 -6.29 -2.42
N LEU A 198 -8.53 -7.56 -2.63
CA LEU A 198 -8.03 -8.06 -3.91
C LEU A 198 -9.12 -8.20 -4.99
N ARG A 199 -10.39 -8.32 -4.61
CA ARG A 199 -11.51 -8.29 -5.55
C ARG A 199 -11.69 -6.89 -6.14
N LEU A 200 -11.46 -5.86 -5.32
CA LEU A 200 -11.55 -4.45 -5.71
C LEU A 200 -10.30 -4.00 -6.47
N GLU A 201 -9.11 -4.33 -5.95
CA GLU A 201 -7.81 -4.00 -6.53
C GLU A 201 -6.93 -5.28 -6.58
N PRO A 202 -6.93 -6.01 -7.72
CA PRO A 202 -6.21 -7.29 -7.84
C PRO A 202 -4.68 -7.22 -7.64
N GLU A 203 -4.09 -6.07 -7.93
CA GLU A 203 -2.64 -5.84 -7.86
C GLU A 203 -2.22 -5.18 -6.53
N LEU A 204 -3.10 -5.10 -5.54
CA LEU A 204 -2.82 -4.44 -4.26
C LEU A 204 -1.80 -5.22 -3.41
N ASP A 205 -0.56 -4.73 -3.34
CA ASP A 205 0.58 -5.41 -2.71
C ASP A 205 0.31 -5.71 -1.23
N ILE A 206 -0.19 -4.72 -0.47
CA ILE A 206 -0.47 -4.89 0.97
C ILE A 206 -1.47 -6.04 1.25
N ALA A 207 -2.43 -6.28 0.35
CA ALA A 207 -3.40 -7.35 0.50
C ALA A 207 -2.81 -8.71 0.08
N GLN A 208 -1.97 -8.74 -0.96
CA GLN A 208 -1.24 -9.94 -1.37
C GLN A 208 -0.25 -10.40 -0.28
N GLU A 209 0.51 -9.45 0.29
CA GLU A 209 1.40 -9.69 1.43
C GLU A 209 0.62 -10.21 2.65
N GLY A 210 -0.54 -9.60 2.93
CA GLY A 210 -1.43 -10.02 4.01
C GLY A 210 -1.92 -11.45 3.85
N LEU A 211 -2.32 -11.83 2.63
CA LEU A 211 -2.74 -13.19 2.31
C LEU A 211 -1.58 -14.19 2.44
N ALA A 212 -0.38 -13.84 1.97
CA ALA A 212 0.80 -14.66 2.12
C ALA A 212 1.18 -14.86 3.60
N ALA A 213 1.11 -13.80 4.40
CA ALA A 213 1.36 -13.85 5.84
C ALA A 213 0.31 -14.72 6.57
N LEU A 214 -0.97 -14.60 6.20
CA LEU A 214 -2.05 -15.44 6.71
C LEU A 214 -1.83 -16.92 6.39
N LEU A 215 -1.40 -17.26 5.18
CA LEU A 215 -1.09 -18.64 4.80
C LEU A 215 0.07 -19.20 5.63
N ASN A 216 1.07 -18.39 5.96
CA ASN A 216 2.18 -18.81 6.81
C ASN A 216 1.79 -18.96 8.29
N ARG A 217 0.87 -18.13 8.80
CA ARG A 217 0.44 -18.17 10.21
C ARG A 217 -0.67 -19.19 10.48
N SER A 218 -1.56 -19.44 9.53
CA SER A 218 -2.64 -20.44 9.68
C SER A 218 -2.12 -21.87 9.52
N PHE A 219 -2.58 -22.79 10.37
CA PHE A 219 -2.23 -24.22 10.27
C PHE A 219 -2.59 -24.80 8.90
N TRP A 220 -3.78 -24.49 8.41
CA TRP A 220 -4.27 -24.94 7.11
C TRP A 220 -3.52 -24.30 5.94
N GLY A 221 -3.10 -23.03 6.05
CA GLY A 221 -2.26 -22.38 5.04
C GLY A 221 -0.88 -23.02 4.94
N ARG A 222 -0.23 -23.32 6.07
CA ARG A 222 1.04 -24.06 6.09
C ARG A 222 0.89 -25.45 5.46
N LEU A 223 -0.21 -26.14 5.76
CA LEU A 223 -0.51 -27.44 5.16
C LEU A 223 -0.70 -27.32 3.64
N ALA A 224 -1.44 -26.31 3.17
CA ALA A 224 -1.68 -26.06 1.74
C ALA A 224 -0.39 -25.72 0.97
N VAL A 225 0.46 -24.84 1.50
CA VAL A 225 1.77 -24.50 0.91
C VAL A 225 2.69 -25.73 0.85
N ARG A 226 2.71 -26.53 1.92
CA ARG A 226 3.48 -27.78 1.96
C ARG A 226 2.94 -28.82 0.97
N CYS A 227 1.64 -28.91 0.80
CA CYS A 227 1.02 -29.74 -0.23
C CYS A 227 1.41 -29.25 -1.64
N LEU A 228 1.31 -27.95 -1.94
CA LEU A 228 1.68 -27.36 -3.24
C LEU A 228 3.15 -27.62 -3.61
N SER A 229 4.08 -27.41 -2.67
CA SER A 229 5.50 -27.73 -2.88
C SER A 229 5.76 -29.22 -3.12
N LEU A 230 4.96 -30.12 -2.54
CA LEU A 230 5.00 -31.57 -2.81
C LEU A 230 4.37 -31.92 -4.16
N THR A 231 3.30 -31.24 -4.59
CA THR A 231 2.69 -31.43 -5.92
C THR A 231 3.61 -31.02 -7.07
N ARG A 232 4.48 -30.03 -6.86
CA ARG A 232 5.53 -29.64 -7.82
C ARG A 232 6.62 -30.71 -7.96
N LYS A 233 6.77 -31.59 -6.95
CA LYS A 233 7.72 -32.73 -6.93
C LYS A 233 7.08 -34.07 -7.29
N SER A 234 5.76 -34.22 -7.23
CA SER A 234 5.08 -35.50 -7.50
C SER A 234 3.66 -35.33 -8.03
N ARG A 235 3.44 -35.73 -9.29
CA ARG A 235 2.14 -35.71 -9.99
C ARG A 235 1.09 -36.62 -9.32
N THR A 236 1.49 -37.62 -8.55
CA THR A 236 0.60 -38.64 -7.98
C THR A 236 -0.06 -38.16 -6.68
N VAL A 237 0.67 -37.39 -5.86
CA VAL A 237 0.17 -36.87 -4.57
C VAL A 237 -0.82 -35.71 -4.76
N SER A 238 -0.67 -34.96 -5.87
CA SER A 238 -1.55 -33.85 -6.26
C SER A 238 -3.02 -34.25 -6.43
N ARG A 239 -3.30 -35.40 -7.05
CA ARG A 239 -4.68 -35.87 -7.29
C ARG A 239 -5.39 -36.33 -6.02
N LEU A 240 -4.66 -36.85 -5.05
CA LEU A 240 -5.23 -37.35 -3.79
C LEU A 240 -5.56 -36.20 -2.83
N LEU A 241 -4.69 -35.18 -2.77
CA LEU A 241 -4.86 -34.01 -1.91
C LEU A 241 -5.92 -33.04 -2.44
N CYS A 242 -6.01 -32.82 -3.76
CA CYS A 242 -7.12 -32.05 -4.34
C CYS A 242 -8.48 -32.69 -4.00
N ARG A 243 -8.61 -34.01 -4.04
CA ARG A 243 -9.87 -34.69 -3.67
C ARG A 243 -10.24 -34.51 -2.19
N LEU A 244 -9.26 -34.50 -1.29
CA LEU A 244 -9.46 -34.30 0.15
C LEU A 244 -9.76 -32.84 0.52
N ALA A 245 -9.11 -31.88 -0.15
CA ALA A 245 -9.35 -30.45 0.05
C ALA A 245 -10.73 -30.05 -0.50
N SER A 246 -11.11 -30.49 -1.70
CA SER A 246 -12.43 -30.21 -2.27
C SER A 246 -13.58 -30.78 -1.44
N SER A 247 -13.43 -31.96 -0.83
CA SER A 247 -14.55 -32.58 -0.08
C SER A 247 -14.83 -31.94 1.28
N ARG A 248 -13.84 -31.29 1.92
CA ARG A 248 -14.01 -30.60 3.21
C ARG A 248 -14.20 -29.10 3.05
N PHE A 249 -13.52 -28.47 2.09
CA PHE A 249 -13.65 -27.05 1.81
C PHE A 249 -15.02 -26.71 1.21
N ILE A 250 -15.57 -27.55 0.32
CA ILE A 250 -16.93 -27.35 -0.23
C ILE A 250 -18.02 -27.61 0.82
N ARG A 251 -17.83 -28.58 1.73
CA ARG A 251 -18.80 -28.86 2.81
C ARG A 251 -18.94 -27.72 3.83
N ASN A 252 -17.88 -26.96 4.08
CA ASN A 252 -17.94 -25.79 4.97
C ASN A 252 -18.54 -24.55 4.31
N ILE A 253 -18.57 -24.48 2.97
CA ILE A 253 -19.20 -23.38 2.23
C ILE A 253 -20.72 -23.61 2.08
N SER A 254 -21.17 -24.87 2.02
CA SER A 254 -22.59 -25.22 1.87
C SER A 254 -23.37 -25.35 3.19
N GLY A 255 -22.75 -25.15 4.35
CA GLY A 255 -23.37 -25.35 5.67
C GLY A 255 -24.19 -24.17 6.22
N GLY A 256 -24.34 -23.08 5.46
CA GLY A 256 -24.94 -21.82 5.93
C GLY A 256 -26.34 -21.49 5.43
N VAL A 257 -27.05 -22.41 4.77
CA VAL A 257 -28.43 -22.18 4.33
C VAL A 257 -29.34 -23.28 4.87
N THR A 258 -29.84 -23.09 6.08
CA THR A 258 -31.10 -23.72 6.52
C THR A 258 -32.25 -23.06 5.78
N PRO A 259 -33.11 -23.79 5.04
CA PRO A 259 -34.44 -23.28 4.72
C PRO A 259 -35.23 -23.25 6.02
N ALA A 260 -35.73 -22.07 6.39
CA ALA A 260 -36.71 -21.94 7.45
C ALA A 260 -37.95 -22.77 7.08
N SER A 261 -38.35 -23.65 8.00
CA SER A 261 -39.65 -24.32 7.98
C SER A 261 -40.75 -23.29 8.27
N GLY A 262 -41.70 -23.19 7.36
CA GLY A 262 -42.94 -22.42 7.47
C GLY A 262 -43.75 -22.59 6.20
#